data_AF-B0L9E5-F1
#
_entry.id   AF-B0L9E5-F1
#
_cell.length_a   1.000
_cell.length_b   1.000
_cell.length_c   1.000
_cell.angle_alpha   90.00
_cell.angle_beta   90.00
_cell.angle_gamma   90.00
#
_symmetry.space_group_name_H-M   'P 1'
#
loop_
_entity.id
_entity.type
_entity.pdbx_description
1 polymer ?
#
loop_
_entity_poly.entity_id
_entity_poly.type
_entity_poly.pdbx_seq_one_letter_code
_entity_poly.pdbx_strand_id
1 'polypeptide(L)'
;WKDDIKIDHDAAQGYVAGEIAPKRGAHSGRDWGAFDIQKEVVELCPTRCMKYEGGKLAINTKECTRCMHCINVMPRALHIGDVRGCSMLVGAKAPILDGAQMGSLLVPFVKVEEPYEEIEEAVVTIWDWWVEEHKNRERLGELIKRQGFQELLEVTEIGPVLQHVLEPGQTPYISWKEDEVPGGWDRDITEFREIHQR
;
A
#
# COMPACT_ATOMS: atom_id res chain seq x y z
N TRP A 1 -6.06 5.11 -8.73
CA TRP A 1 -5.78 6.36 -9.44
C TRP A 1 -4.65 7.09 -8.73
N LYS A 2 -3.90 7.96 -9.41
CA LYS A 2 -2.76 8.70 -8.81
C LYS A 2 -2.92 10.23 -8.81
N ASP A 3 -3.93 10.74 -9.51
CA ASP A 3 -4.31 12.14 -9.60
C ASP A 3 -5.43 12.50 -8.59
N ASP A 4 -5.99 13.70 -8.73
CA ASP A 4 -6.95 14.27 -7.79
C ASP A 4 -8.30 13.55 -7.80
N ILE A 5 -8.94 13.51 -6.63
CA ILE A 5 -10.36 13.18 -6.53
C ILE A 5 -11.15 14.31 -7.17
N LYS A 6 -12.08 13.97 -8.07
CA LYS A 6 -12.97 14.97 -8.69
C LYS A 6 -14.09 15.32 -7.73
N ILE A 7 -14.35 16.61 -7.56
CA ILE A 7 -15.35 17.15 -6.64
C ILE A 7 -16.39 17.94 -7.43
N ASP A 8 -17.64 17.50 -7.34
CA ASP A 8 -18.81 18.29 -7.72
C ASP A 8 -19.33 19.01 -6.48
N HIS A 9 -19.14 20.33 -6.45
CA HIS A 9 -19.53 21.17 -5.32
C HIS A 9 -21.04 21.31 -5.17
N ASP A 10 -21.79 21.28 -6.27
CA ASP A 10 -23.25 21.40 -6.23
C ASP A 10 -23.86 20.12 -5.65
N ALA A 11 -23.37 18.96 -6.09
CA ALA A 11 -23.75 17.69 -5.49
C ALA A 11 -23.33 17.61 -4.01
N ALA A 12 -22.16 18.13 -3.64
CA ALA A 12 -21.73 18.18 -2.25
C ALA A 12 -22.68 19.03 -1.38
N GLN A 13 -23.17 20.16 -1.90
CA GLN A 13 -24.19 20.96 -1.23
C GLN A 13 -25.53 20.21 -1.12
N GLY A 14 -25.93 19.45 -2.14
CA GLY A 14 -27.12 18.60 -2.06
C GLY A 14 -27.06 17.56 -0.93
N TYR A 15 -25.87 17.03 -0.60
CA TYR A 15 -25.70 16.18 0.58
C TYR A 15 -25.90 16.96 1.89
N VAL A 16 -25.26 18.13 2.02
CA VAL A 16 -25.35 18.98 3.23
C VAL A 16 -26.78 19.50 3.46
N ALA A 17 -27.52 19.78 2.38
CA ALA A 17 -28.92 20.20 2.42
C ALA A 17 -29.89 19.04 2.71
N GLY A 18 -29.41 17.79 2.74
CA GLY A 18 -30.25 16.60 2.95
C GLY A 18 -31.07 16.17 1.72
N GLU A 19 -30.84 16.77 0.56
CA GLU A 19 -31.47 16.40 -0.72
C GLU A 19 -30.93 15.07 -1.25
N ILE A 20 -29.68 14.76 -0.91
CA ILE A 20 -29.00 13.52 -1.30
C ILE A 20 -28.64 12.72 -0.06
N ALA A 21 -29.17 11.49 0.04
CA ALA A 21 -28.86 10.61 1.16
C ALA A 21 -27.39 10.14 1.14
N PRO A 22 -26.66 10.22 2.27
CA PRO A 22 -25.29 9.72 2.37
C PRO A 22 -25.23 8.21 2.12
N LYS A 23 -24.11 7.75 1.55
CA LYS A 23 -23.79 6.34 1.29
C LYS A 23 -24.91 5.61 0.54
N ARG A 24 -25.57 6.32 -0.39
CA ARG A 24 -26.74 5.85 -1.18
C ARG A 24 -27.89 5.32 -0.32
N GLY A 25 -28.06 5.88 0.87
CA GLY A 25 -29.12 5.44 1.79
C GLY A 25 -28.84 4.09 2.46
N ALA A 26 -27.61 3.58 2.46
CA ALA A 26 -27.27 2.29 3.07
C ALA A 26 -27.61 2.19 4.58
N HIS A 27 -27.85 3.32 5.25
CA HIS A 27 -28.17 3.39 6.67
C HIS A 27 -29.60 3.86 6.94
N SER A 28 -30.49 3.88 5.93
CA SER A 28 -31.88 4.36 6.05
C SER A 28 -32.76 3.52 6.99
N GLY A 29 -32.31 2.32 7.39
CA GLY A 29 -33.02 1.45 8.33
C GLY A 29 -32.98 1.90 9.79
N ARG A 30 -32.28 3.00 10.10
CA ARG A 30 -32.23 3.60 11.44
C ARG A 30 -32.10 5.12 11.32
N ASP A 31 -32.67 5.85 12.27
CA ASP A 31 -32.45 7.29 12.40
C ASP A 31 -31.07 7.57 13.03
N TRP A 32 -30.18 8.20 12.25
CA TRP A 32 -28.85 8.63 12.66
C TRP A 32 -28.75 10.16 12.79
N GLY A 33 -29.85 10.88 12.58
CA GLY A 33 -29.87 12.32 12.41
C GLY A 33 -29.61 12.77 10.96
N ALA A 34 -29.63 14.09 10.75
CA ALA A 34 -29.27 14.69 9.48
C ALA A 34 -27.77 14.51 9.18
N PHE A 35 -27.43 14.42 7.89
CA PHE A 35 -26.05 14.26 7.45
C PHE A 35 -25.17 15.42 7.94
N ASP A 36 -24.05 15.08 8.57
CA ASP A 36 -23.06 16.03 9.05
C ASP A 36 -21.73 15.77 8.32
N ILE A 37 -21.45 16.56 7.27
CA ILE A 37 -20.24 16.40 6.44
C ILE A 37 -18.95 16.48 7.26
N GLN A 38 -18.96 17.28 8.33
CA GLN A 38 -17.80 17.42 9.21
C GLN A 38 -17.57 16.10 9.97
N LYS A 39 -18.60 15.56 10.62
CA LYS A 39 -18.49 14.33 11.43
C LYS A 39 -18.38 13.05 10.60
N GLU A 40 -19.05 12.97 9.46
CA GLU A 40 -19.19 11.73 8.69
C GLU A 40 -18.17 11.60 7.56
N VAL A 41 -17.52 12.69 7.15
CA VAL A 41 -16.54 12.69 6.05
C VAL A 41 -15.20 13.26 6.49
N VAL A 42 -15.17 14.55 6.88
CA VAL A 42 -13.91 15.25 7.18
C VAL A 42 -13.21 14.63 8.39
N GLU A 43 -13.94 14.42 9.48
CA GLU A 43 -13.39 13.87 10.72
C GLU A 43 -13.19 12.35 10.71
N LEU A 44 -13.61 11.66 9.65
CA LEU A 44 -13.36 10.24 9.45
C LEU A 44 -12.31 9.97 8.37
N CYS A 45 -11.80 11.00 7.69
CA CYS A 45 -10.66 10.86 6.79
C CYS A 45 -9.43 10.38 7.59
N PRO A 46 -8.84 9.20 7.26
CA PRO A 46 -7.78 8.62 8.06
C PRO A 46 -6.52 9.49 8.12
N THR A 47 -6.24 10.26 7.08
CA THR A 47 -5.08 11.16 7.01
C THR A 47 -5.42 12.61 7.33
N ARG A 48 -6.68 12.92 7.66
CA ARG A 48 -7.14 14.29 7.94
C ARG A 48 -6.80 15.29 6.82
N CYS A 49 -6.74 14.81 5.57
CA CYS A 49 -6.36 15.62 4.41
C CYS A 49 -7.53 16.43 3.80
N MET A 50 -8.72 16.39 4.41
CA MET A 50 -9.92 17.07 3.90
C MET A 50 -10.22 18.32 4.73
N LYS A 51 -10.76 19.35 4.09
CA LYS A 51 -11.25 20.57 4.75
C LYS A 51 -12.62 20.95 4.19
N TYR A 52 -13.57 21.26 5.06
CA TYR A 52 -14.84 21.85 4.66
C TYR A 52 -14.99 23.23 5.32
N GLU A 53 -15.00 24.29 4.51
CA GLU A 53 -15.08 25.68 4.99
C GLU A 53 -15.83 26.54 3.98
N GLY A 54 -16.70 27.43 4.47
CA GLY A 54 -17.45 28.35 3.60
C GLY A 54 -18.30 27.65 2.54
N GLY A 55 -18.82 26.45 2.82
CA GLY A 55 -19.59 25.66 1.86
C GLY A 55 -18.75 24.93 0.81
N LYS A 56 -17.42 24.93 0.91
CA LYS A 56 -16.54 24.28 -0.07
C LYS A 56 -15.74 23.17 0.58
N LEU A 57 -15.77 22.01 -0.07
CA LEU A 57 -14.96 20.84 0.29
C LEU A 57 -13.66 20.86 -0.50
N ALA A 58 -12.53 20.80 0.18
CA ALA A 58 -11.20 20.68 -0.41
C ALA A 58 -10.51 19.41 0.09
N ILE A 59 -9.67 18.82 -0.75
CA ILE A 59 -8.90 17.61 -0.43
C ILE A 59 -7.44 17.86 -0.81
N ASN A 60 -6.53 17.68 0.13
CA ASN A 60 -5.10 17.65 -0.15
C ASN A 60 -4.72 16.26 -0.67
N THR A 61 -4.81 16.04 -1.99
CA THR A 61 -4.58 14.74 -2.63
C THR A 61 -3.22 14.13 -2.30
N LYS A 62 -2.17 14.95 -2.10
CA LYS A 62 -0.83 14.46 -1.76
C LYS A 62 -0.82 13.64 -0.47
N GLU A 63 -1.67 14.01 0.49
CA GLU A 63 -1.83 13.34 1.78
C GLU A 63 -2.99 12.32 1.77
N CYS A 64 -3.62 12.06 0.62
CA CYS A 64 -4.72 11.11 0.50
C CYS A 64 -4.20 9.69 0.24
N THR A 65 -4.56 8.75 1.12
CA THR A 65 -4.23 7.31 0.96
C THR A 65 -5.24 6.54 0.11
N ARG A 66 -6.23 7.23 -0.48
CA ARG A 66 -7.25 6.64 -1.38
C ARG A 66 -8.06 5.51 -0.75
N CYS A 67 -8.38 5.63 0.55
CA CYS A 67 -9.14 4.65 1.34
C CYS A 67 -10.62 4.46 0.95
N MET A 68 -11.11 5.17 -0.08
CA MET A 68 -12.50 5.19 -0.55
C MET A 68 -13.57 5.77 0.39
N HIS A 69 -13.28 6.08 1.67
CA HIS A 69 -14.30 6.51 2.64
C HIS A 69 -15.19 7.66 2.12
N CYS A 70 -14.59 8.79 1.74
CA CYS A 70 -15.33 9.96 1.29
C CYS A 70 -16.15 9.70 0.01
N ILE A 71 -15.58 8.99 -0.97
CA ILE A 71 -16.27 8.57 -2.20
C ILE A 71 -17.44 7.62 -1.87
N ASN A 72 -17.27 6.70 -0.92
CA ASN A 72 -18.32 5.79 -0.49
C ASN A 72 -19.49 6.52 0.17
N VAL A 73 -19.21 7.57 0.96
CA VAL A 73 -20.24 8.39 1.62
C VAL A 73 -20.91 9.35 0.64
N MET A 74 -20.16 9.99 -0.26
CA MET A 74 -20.68 11.00 -1.20
C MET A 74 -20.46 10.62 -2.67
N PRO A 75 -20.95 9.47 -3.16
CA PRO A 75 -20.61 8.97 -4.50
C PRO A 75 -21.19 9.78 -5.67
N ARG A 76 -22.15 10.69 -5.41
CA ARG A 76 -22.65 11.64 -6.42
C ARG A 76 -21.81 12.93 -6.51
N ALA A 77 -20.98 13.20 -5.49
CA ALA A 77 -20.18 14.42 -5.43
C ALA A 77 -18.68 14.14 -5.60
N LEU A 78 -18.20 12.98 -5.17
CA LEU A 78 -16.79 12.61 -5.18
C LEU A 78 -16.56 11.42 -6.10
N HIS A 79 -15.66 11.60 -7.07
CA HIS A 79 -15.30 10.57 -8.05
C HIS A 79 -13.81 10.30 -8.07
N ILE A 80 -13.45 9.08 -8.47
CA ILE A 80 -12.05 8.68 -8.67
C ILE A 80 -11.35 9.59 -9.70
N GLY A 81 -10.04 9.73 -9.58
CA GLY A 81 -9.22 10.39 -10.60
C GLY A 81 -9.19 9.65 -11.94
N ASP A 82 -8.68 10.32 -12.96
CA ASP A 82 -8.63 9.83 -14.33
C ASP A 82 -7.31 9.16 -14.70
N VAL A 83 -6.24 9.36 -13.91
CA VAL A 83 -4.99 8.63 -14.07
C VAL A 83 -5.06 7.31 -13.29
N ARG A 84 -5.57 6.28 -13.96
CA ARG A 84 -5.97 4.99 -13.38
C ARG A 84 -4.90 3.90 -13.54
N GLY A 85 -5.01 2.88 -12.69
CA GLY A 85 -4.09 1.76 -12.55
C GLY A 85 -4.48 0.94 -11.32
N CYS A 86 -3.69 -0.08 -10.98
CA CYS A 86 -3.88 -0.90 -9.78
C CYS A 86 -2.61 -0.98 -8.93
N SER A 87 -2.73 -1.55 -7.74
CA SER A 87 -1.60 -1.96 -6.91
C SER A 87 -1.52 -3.48 -6.91
N MET A 88 -0.32 -4.04 -6.87
CA MET A 88 -0.11 -5.49 -6.76
C MET A 88 0.30 -5.84 -5.33
N LEU A 89 -0.47 -6.73 -4.70
CA LEU A 89 -0.20 -7.24 -3.36
C LEU A 89 -0.04 -8.76 -3.41
N VAL A 90 0.95 -9.31 -2.71
CA VAL A 90 1.36 -10.71 -2.83
C VAL A 90 1.41 -11.43 -1.48
N GLY A 91 1.41 -12.77 -1.53
CA GLY A 91 1.63 -13.62 -0.36
C GLY A 91 0.38 -14.00 0.46
N ALA A 92 -0.81 -13.52 0.09
CA ALA A 92 -2.04 -13.85 0.82
C ALA A 92 -2.29 -15.37 0.90
N LYS A 93 -2.59 -15.87 2.10
CA LYS A 93 -2.89 -17.30 2.34
C LYS A 93 -3.71 -17.53 3.60
N ALA A 94 -4.40 -18.67 3.61
CA ALA A 94 -5.04 -19.23 4.80
C ALA A 94 -4.01 -19.70 5.84
N PRO A 95 -4.42 -20.05 7.08
CA PRO A 95 -3.50 -20.30 8.19
C PRO A 95 -2.41 -21.35 7.95
N ILE A 96 -2.70 -22.48 7.31
CA ILE A 96 -1.73 -23.60 7.19
C ILE A 96 -0.61 -23.22 6.19
N LEU A 97 0.68 -23.40 6.50
CA LEU A 97 1.26 -23.86 7.77
C LEU A 97 1.64 -22.69 8.70
N ASP A 98 2.36 -21.68 8.17
CA ASP A 98 3.04 -20.65 8.99
C ASP A 98 2.20 -19.39 9.26
N GLY A 99 0.91 -19.59 9.50
CA GLY A 99 -0.05 -18.54 9.81
C GLY A 99 -0.74 -17.93 8.58
N ALA A 100 -1.83 -17.22 8.87
CA ALA A 100 -2.62 -16.53 7.86
C ALA A 100 -1.89 -15.24 7.43
N GLN A 101 -2.01 -14.90 6.16
CA GLN A 101 -1.42 -13.69 5.59
C GLN A 101 -2.42 -12.99 4.69
N MET A 102 -2.45 -11.66 4.76
CA MET A 102 -3.03 -10.81 3.72
C MET A 102 -1.97 -10.46 2.69
N GLY A 103 -2.37 -9.86 1.57
CA GLY A 103 -1.43 -9.40 0.56
C GLY A 103 -0.54 -8.28 1.13
N SER A 104 0.77 -8.39 0.93
CA SER A 104 1.74 -7.32 1.21
C SER A 104 2.01 -6.53 -0.06
N LEU A 105 2.13 -5.20 0.03
CA LEU A 105 2.26 -4.32 -1.13
C LEU A 105 3.61 -4.52 -1.82
N LEU A 106 3.59 -4.95 -3.09
CA LEU A 106 4.78 -5.11 -3.94
C LEU A 106 4.91 -3.96 -4.94
N VAL A 107 3.88 -3.76 -5.78
CA VAL A 107 3.84 -2.68 -6.76
C VAL A 107 2.84 -1.63 -6.30
N PRO A 108 3.28 -0.43 -5.87
CA PRO A 108 2.36 0.61 -5.41
C PRO A 108 1.38 1.08 -6.50
N PHE A 109 1.84 1.17 -7.75
CA PHE A 109 1.02 1.56 -8.88
C PHE A 109 1.57 0.96 -10.19
N VAL A 110 0.72 0.24 -10.91
CA VAL A 110 0.97 -0.25 -12.27
C VAL A 110 -0.18 0.16 -13.18
N LYS A 111 0.14 0.50 -14.43
CA LYS A 111 -0.90 0.86 -15.41
C LYS A 111 -1.67 -0.40 -15.80
N VAL A 112 -2.98 -0.29 -15.93
CA VAL A 112 -3.85 -1.42 -16.34
C VAL A 112 -4.35 -1.11 -17.73
N GLU A 113 -3.54 -1.44 -18.73
CA GLU A 113 -3.85 -1.27 -20.14
C GLU A 113 -3.44 -2.52 -20.90
N GLU A 114 -4.31 -2.96 -21.81
CA GLU A 114 -4.02 -4.10 -22.69
C GLU A 114 -2.75 -3.80 -23.53
N PRO A 115 -1.80 -4.75 -23.63
CA PRO A 115 -1.90 -6.17 -23.28
C PRO A 115 -1.40 -6.55 -21.87
N TYR A 116 -1.31 -5.61 -20.93
CA TYR A 116 -0.96 -5.83 -19.51
C TYR A 116 0.48 -6.30 -19.25
N GLU A 117 1.40 -6.00 -20.15
CA GLU A 117 2.80 -6.46 -20.10
C GLU A 117 3.48 -6.21 -18.75
N GLU A 118 3.36 -5.01 -18.18
CA GLU A 118 3.95 -4.68 -16.86
C GLU A 118 3.44 -5.58 -15.72
N ILE A 119 2.18 -6.02 -15.80
CA ILE A 119 1.57 -6.91 -14.79
C ILE A 119 2.01 -8.35 -15.05
N GLU A 120 1.99 -8.78 -16.31
CA GLU A 120 2.40 -10.14 -16.70
C GLU A 120 3.86 -10.39 -16.37
N GLU A 121 4.75 -9.44 -16.66
CA GLU A 121 6.18 -9.52 -16.32
C GLU A 121 6.39 -9.74 -14.82
N ALA A 122 5.76 -8.93 -13.97
CA ALA A 122 5.85 -9.11 -12.53
C ALA A 122 5.29 -10.48 -12.06
N VAL A 123 4.21 -10.97 -12.67
CA VAL A 123 3.62 -12.28 -12.32
C VAL A 123 4.53 -13.44 -12.74
N VAL A 124 5.05 -13.41 -13.97
CA VAL A 124 5.91 -14.47 -14.52
C VAL A 124 7.23 -14.53 -13.74
N THR A 125 7.86 -13.39 -13.47
CA THR A 125 9.10 -13.34 -12.67
C THR A 125 8.91 -13.90 -11.26
N ILE A 126 7.79 -13.58 -10.60
CA ILE A 126 7.45 -14.17 -9.29
C ILE A 126 7.23 -15.68 -9.39
N TRP A 127 6.60 -16.16 -10.47
CA TRP A 127 6.39 -17.58 -10.69
C TRP A 127 7.69 -18.32 -10.92
N ASP A 128 8.56 -17.83 -11.79
CA ASP A 128 9.84 -18.46 -12.08
C ASP A 128 10.70 -18.56 -10.82
N TRP A 129 10.79 -17.47 -10.05
CA TRP A 129 11.46 -17.50 -8.74
C TRP A 129 10.82 -18.49 -7.76
N TRP A 130 9.49 -18.46 -7.61
CA TRP A 130 8.80 -19.35 -6.67
C TRP A 130 8.93 -20.83 -7.06
N VAL A 131 8.85 -21.16 -8.34
CA VAL A 131 8.95 -22.55 -8.82
C VAL A 131 10.33 -23.12 -8.53
N GLU A 132 11.40 -22.33 -8.71
CA GLU A 132 12.77 -22.78 -8.43
C GLU A 132 13.07 -22.86 -6.92
N GLU A 133 12.59 -21.90 -6.12
CA GLU A 133 13.01 -21.73 -4.72
C GLU A 133 12.05 -22.33 -3.67
N HIS A 134 10.82 -22.68 -4.05
CA HIS A 134 9.83 -23.18 -3.10
C HIS A 134 10.20 -24.56 -2.55
N LYS A 135 9.88 -24.77 -1.26
CA LYS A 135 9.81 -26.11 -0.68
C LYS A 135 8.50 -26.79 -1.07
N ASN A 136 8.47 -28.11 -0.98
CA ASN A 136 7.26 -28.88 -1.24
C ASN A 136 6.05 -28.33 -0.46
N ARG A 137 5.01 -27.91 -1.20
CA ARG A 137 3.75 -27.31 -0.68
C ARG A 137 3.90 -25.97 0.05
N GLU A 138 5.02 -25.27 -0.11
CA GLU A 138 5.24 -23.93 0.43
C GLU A 138 4.54 -22.89 -0.44
N ARG A 139 3.71 -22.04 0.18
CA ARG A 139 3.03 -20.94 -0.54
C ARG A 139 4.00 -19.77 -0.74
N LEU A 140 3.74 -18.94 -1.75
CA LEU A 140 4.52 -17.72 -2.01
C LEU A 140 4.74 -16.86 -0.75
N GLY A 141 3.70 -16.64 0.05
CA GLY A 141 3.83 -15.87 1.30
C GLY A 141 4.73 -16.52 2.37
N GLU A 142 4.91 -17.84 2.33
CA GLU A 142 5.84 -18.55 3.21
C GLU A 142 7.27 -18.46 2.67
N LEU A 143 7.46 -18.56 1.36
CA LEU A 143 8.75 -18.29 0.70
C LEU A 143 9.25 -16.88 1.03
N ILE A 144 8.38 -15.85 0.89
CA ILE A 144 8.71 -14.46 1.22
C ILE A 144 9.12 -14.31 2.70
N LYS A 145 8.43 -15.00 3.64
CA LYS A 145 8.82 -14.97 5.06
C LYS A 145 10.16 -15.65 5.31
N ARG A 146 10.50 -16.68 4.52
CA ARG A 146 11.73 -17.46 4.69
C ARG A 146 12.95 -16.77 4.08
N GLN A 147 12.85 -16.25 2.86
CA GLN A 147 13.96 -15.62 2.14
C GLN A 147 14.02 -14.10 2.36
N GLY A 148 12.93 -13.50 2.82
CA GLY A 148 12.83 -12.06 3.04
C GLY A 148 12.13 -11.36 1.87
N PHE A 149 11.57 -10.18 2.17
CA PHE A 149 10.90 -9.36 1.16
C PHE A 149 11.91 -8.72 0.19
N GLN A 150 13.15 -8.54 0.63
CA GLN A 150 14.26 -8.02 -0.17
C GLN A 150 14.55 -8.94 -1.36
N GLU A 151 14.57 -10.26 -1.17
CA GLU A 151 14.77 -11.22 -2.27
C GLU A 151 13.69 -11.05 -3.36
N LEU A 152 12.43 -10.94 -2.95
CA LEU A 152 11.32 -10.68 -3.87
C LEU A 152 11.52 -9.37 -4.66
N LEU A 153 12.01 -8.32 -4.02
CA LEU A 153 12.29 -7.04 -4.68
C LEU A 153 13.44 -7.16 -5.68
N GLU A 154 14.49 -7.91 -5.34
CA GLU A 154 15.64 -8.13 -6.19
C GLU A 154 15.27 -8.92 -7.45
N VAL A 155 14.57 -10.06 -7.31
CA VAL A 155 14.19 -10.88 -8.47
C VAL A 155 13.21 -10.18 -9.40
N THR A 156 12.34 -9.31 -8.86
CA THR A 156 11.39 -8.52 -9.66
C THR A 156 11.99 -7.21 -10.18
N GLU A 157 13.25 -6.91 -9.86
CA GLU A 157 13.92 -5.64 -10.18
C GLU A 157 13.15 -4.40 -9.68
N ILE A 158 12.35 -4.55 -8.63
CA ILE A 158 11.59 -3.45 -8.02
C ILE A 158 12.43 -2.82 -6.92
N GLY A 159 12.80 -1.55 -7.11
CA GLY A 159 13.52 -0.80 -6.08
C GLY A 159 12.72 -0.67 -4.77
N PRO A 160 13.35 -0.83 -3.58
CA PRO A 160 12.66 -0.67 -2.31
C PRO A 160 12.16 0.76 -2.10
N VAL A 161 10.91 0.90 -1.67
CA VAL A 161 10.29 2.19 -1.35
C VAL A 161 9.62 2.15 0.02
N LEU A 162 9.41 3.31 0.65
CA LEU A 162 8.80 3.40 1.98
C LEU A 162 7.40 2.75 2.04
N GLN A 163 6.68 2.73 0.92
CA GLN A 163 5.35 2.14 0.80
C GLN A 163 5.36 0.61 0.97
N HIS A 164 6.51 -0.06 0.84
CA HIS A 164 6.62 -1.52 1.02
C HIS A 164 6.47 -1.94 2.49
N VAL A 165 6.64 -1.03 3.44
CA VAL A 165 6.57 -1.33 4.87
C VAL A 165 5.49 -0.50 5.55
N LEU A 166 4.85 -1.09 6.57
CA LEU A 166 4.02 -0.34 7.50
C LEU A 166 4.91 0.43 8.51
N GLU A 167 5.97 -0.22 8.96
CA GLU A 167 6.98 0.34 9.85
C GLU A 167 8.37 -0.24 9.51
N PRO A 168 9.46 0.51 9.72
CA PRO A 168 10.82 -0.01 9.58
C PRO A 168 11.10 -1.14 10.58
N GLY A 169 12.05 -2.02 10.24
CA GLY A 169 12.54 -3.05 11.17
C GLY A 169 13.07 -2.43 12.46
N GLN A 170 12.61 -2.95 13.60
CA GLN A 170 13.00 -2.46 14.92
C GLN A 170 14.21 -3.21 15.51
N THR A 171 14.57 -4.34 14.90
CA THR A 171 15.73 -5.13 15.32
C THR A 171 16.99 -4.68 14.57
N PRO A 172 18.14 -4.58 15.25
CA PRO A 172 19.38 -4.13 14.62
C PRO A 172 20.10 -5.24 13.82
N TYR A 173 19.42 -6.36 13.51
CA TYR A 173 19.97 -7.46 12.72
C TYR A 173 19.86 -7.15 11.22
N ILE A 174 20.61 -6.15 10.79
CA ILE A 174 20.65 -5.67 9.41
C ILE A 174 21.74 -6.43 8.66
N SER A 175 21.33 -7.18 7.63
CA SER A 175 22.26 -7.80 6.68
C SER A 175 22.77 -6.75 5.69
N TRP A 176 24.05 -6.83 5.34
CA TRP A 176 24.67 -6.09 4.25
C TRP A 176 25.19 -7.08 3.22
N LYS A 177 25.23 -6.69 1.95
CA LYS A 177 26.00 -7.45 0.95
C LYS A 177 27.48 -7.10 1.10
N GLU A 178 28.36 -8.06 0.80
CA GLU A 178 29.80 -7.89 1.01
C GLU A 178 30.37 -6.72 0.17
N ASP A 179 29.87 -6.55 -1.05
CA ASP A 179 30.26 -5.50 -1.99
C ASP A 179 29.80 -4.09 -1.55
N GLU A 180 28.83 -4.00 -0.63
CA GLU A 180 28.38 -2.74 -0.04
C GLU A 180 29.26 -2.28 1.14
N VAL A 181 30.09 -3.18 1.69
CA VAL A 181 30.94 -2.90 2.85
C VAL A 181 32.39 -2.66 2.42
N PRO A 182 32.94 -1.45 2.60
CA PRO A 182 34.33 -1.16 2.23
C PRO A 182 35.30 -2.12 2.91
N GLY A 183 36.09 -2.85 2.09
CA GLY A 183 37.06 -3.84 2.56
C GLY A 183 36.57 -5.29 2.58
N GLY A 184 35.28 -5.54 2.32
CA GLY A 184 34.73 -6.90 2.27
C GLY A 184 34.80 -7.63 3.61
N TRP A 185 34.69 -8.96 3.58
CA TRP A 185 34.69 -9.80 4.79
C TRP A 185 35.94 -10.65 4.97
N ASP A 186 36.81 -10.75 3.97
CA ASP A 186 38.12 -11.39 4.09
C ASP A 186 39.06 -10.55 4.97
N ARG A 187 39.25 -10.99 6.21
CA ARG A 187 39.99 -10.24 7.25
C ARG A 187 40.96 -11.16 7.98
N ASP A 188 42.22 -10.73 8.10
CA ASP A 188 43.23 -11.44 8.89
C ASP A 188 43.20 -10.98 10.36
N ILE A 189 43.11 -11.94 11.27
CA ILE A 189 43.20 -11.69 12.71
C ILE A 189 44.57 -11.14 13.11
N THR A 190 45.62 -11.43 12.35
CA THR A 190 46.99 -10.97 12.61
C THR A 190 47.08 -9.45 12.49
N GLU A 191 46.55 -8.88 11.40
CA GLU A 191 46.49 -7.42 11.19
C GLU A 191 45.74 -6.70 12.30
N PHE A 192 44.62 -7.27 12.76
CA PHE A 192 43.85 -6.71 13.87
C PHE A 192 44.66 -6.65 15.18
N ARG A 193 45.56 -7.62 15.40
CA ARG A 193 46.34 -7.75 16.64
C ARG A 193 47.59 -6.89 16.68
N GLU A 194 48.08 -6.39 15.55
CA GLU A 194 49.17 -5.42 15.52
C GLU A 194 48.81 -4.10 16.23
N ILE A 195 47.52 -3.73 16.17
CA ILE A 195 46.99 -2.50 16.76
C ILE A 195 46.15 -2.73 18.03
N HIS A 196 45.78 -3.97 18.36
CA HIS A 196 45.01 -4.31 19.56
C HIS A 196 45.67 -5.44 20.38
N GLN A 197 46.31 -5.07 21.50
CA GLN A 197 46.84 -6.04 22.47
C GLN A 197 45.74 -6.94 23.04
N ARG A 198 46.12 -8.16 23.41
CA ARG A 198 45.19 -9.20 23.88
C ARG A 198 44.90 -9.10 25.36
#